data_AF-A0A0V0UJ97-F1
#
_entry.id   AF-A0A0V0UJ97-F1
#
_cell.length_a   1.000
_cell.length_b   1.000
_cell.length_c   1.000
_cell.angle_alpha   90.00
_cell.angle_beta   90.00
_cell.angle_gamma   90.00
#
_symmetry.space_group_name_H-M   'P 1'
#
loop_
_entity.id
_entity.type
_entity.pdbx_description
1 polymer ?
#
loop_
_entity_poly.entity_id
_entity_poly.type
_entity_poly.pdbx_seq_one_letter_code
_entity_poly.pdbx_strand_id
1 'polypeptide(L)' 'MGIQEPSDEVHDTNSFLKGSIHYDGSRYVVELPWINNVKMLPDNFELAWTRLQQTERAMLKNPD' A
#
# COMPACT_ATOMS: atom_id res chain seq x y z
N MET A 1 -23.13 -17.08 21.17
CA MET A 1 -22.54 -16.67 19.89
C MET A 1 -21.05 -16.53 20.11
N GLY A 2 -20.25 -17.45 19.58
CA GLY A 2 -18.79 -17.37 19.65
C GLY A 2 -18.30 -16.47 18.52
N ILE A 3 -17.41 -15.53 18.86
CA ILE A 3 -16.65 -14.76 17.87
C ILE A 3 -15.78 -15.77 17.10
N GLN A 4 -15.97 -15.84 15.78
CA GLN A 4 -15.14 -16.66 14.91
C GLN A 4 -13.73 -16.06 14.92
N GLU A 5 -12.76 -16.79 15.46
CA GLU A 5 -11.34 -16.44 15.32
C GLU A 5 -11.01 -16.29 13.83
N PRO A 6 -10.27 -15.23 13.42
CA PRO A 6 -9.92 -15.02 12.02
C PRO A 6 -9.10 -16.21 11.51
N SER A 7 -9.48 -16.73 10.34
CA SER A 7 -8.83 -17.87 9.67
C SER A 7 -7.30 -17.69 9.56
N ASP A 8 -6.55 -18.79 9.69
CA ASP A 8 -5.08 -18.85 9.59
C ASP A 8 -4.51 -18.22 8.30
N GLU A 9 -5.33 -18.10 7.25
CA GLU A 9 -5.00 -17.43 5.99
C GLU A 9 -4.52 -15.98 6.18
N VAL A 10 -5.05 -15.27 7.19
CA VAL A 10 -4.64 -13.88 7.50
C VAL A 10 -3.25 -13.85 8.12
N HIS A 11 -2.86 -14.90 8.85
CA HIS A 11 -1.57 -15.00 9.52
C HIS A 11 -0.44 -15.27 8.53
N ASP A 12 -0.68 -16.12 7.53
CA ASP A 12 0.27 -16.41 6.45
C ASP A 12 0.47 -15.20 5.53
N THR A 13 -0.61 -14.48 5.20
CA THR A 13 -0.54 -13.28 4.35
C THR A 13 0.29 -12.17 5.00
N ASN A 14 0.15 -11.96 6.32
CA ASN A 14 0.95 -10.97 7.05
C ASN A 14 2.43 -11.32 7.12
N SER A 15 2.74 -12.60 7.28
CA SER A 15 4.12 -13.10 7.32
C SER A 15 4.80 -12.95 5.97
N PHE A 16 4.09 -13.27 4.89
CA PHE A 16 4.54 -13.04 3.52
C PHE A 16 4.79 -11.55 3.26
N LEU A 17 3.83 -10.68 3.59
CA LEU A 17 3.97 -9.24 3.37
C LEU A 17 5.20 -8.67 4.08
N LYS A 18 5.42 -9.03 5.36
CA LYS A 18 6.61 -8.60 6.11
C LYS A 18 7.92 -9.05 5.47
N GLY A 19 7.96 -10.26 4.91
CA GLY A 19 9.14 -10.78 4.20
C GLY A 19 9.37 -10.12 2.84
N SER A 20 8.31 -9.70 2.17
CA SER A 20 8.34 -9.12 0.82
C SER A 20 8.63 -7.61 0.76
N ILE A 21 8.60 -6.92 1.91
CA ILE A 21 8.84 -5.48 1.97
C ILE A 21 10.34 -5.22 2.10
N HIS A 22 10.90 -4.51 1.13
CA HIS A 22 12.31 -4.13 1.11
C HIS A 22 12.47 -2.63 0.85
N TYR A 23 13.44 -2.00 1.50
CA TYR A 23 13.80 -0.61 1.22
C TYR A 23 14.92 -0.57 0.19
N ASP A 24 14.68 0.02 -0.99
CA ASP A 24 15.62 0.07 -2.10
C ASP A 24 16.62 1.24 -2.02
N GLY A 25 16.58 2.03 -0.94
CA GLY A 25 17.36 3.25 -0.76
C GLY A 25 16.60 4.54 -1.06
N SER A 26 15.40 4.46 -1.65
CA SER A 26 14.51 5.60 -1.84
C SER A 26 13.09 5.33 -1.33
N ARG A 27 12.58 4.11 -1.49
CA ARG A 27 11.20 3.74 -1.19
C ARG A 27 11.10 2.29 -0.70
N TYR A 28 9.95 1.99 -0.12
CA TYR A 28 9.59 0.61 0.16
C TYR A 28 9.01 -0.04 -1.10
N VAL A 29 9.54 -1.20 -1.44
CA VAL A 29 9.09 -2.09 -2.52
C VAL A 29 8.45 -3.30 -1.87
N VAL A 30 7.33 -3.78 -2.41
CA VAL A 30 6.65 -4.99 -1.93
C VAL A 30 6.51 -5.98 -3.08
N GLU A 31 6.85 -7.25 -2.83
CA GLU A 31 6.55 -8.33 -3.78
C GLU A 31 5.12 -8.82 -3.55
N LEU A 32 4.34 -8.99 -4.64
CA LEU A 32 2.96 -9.46 -4.55
C LEU A 32 2.86 -10.90 -5.06
N PRO A 33 2.33 -11.85 -4.27
CA PRO A 33 2.44 -13.28 -4.56
C PRO A 33 1.54 -13.75 -5.71
N TRP A 34 0.54 -12.95 -6.10
CA TRP A 34 -0.38 -13.24 -7.21
C TRP A 34 -0.02 -12.52 -8.51
N ILE A 35 1.05 -11.72 -8.53
CA ILE A 35 1.52 -11.03 -9.74
C ILE A 35 2.60 -11.90 -10.40
N ASN A 36 2.17 -12.76 -11.33
CA ASN A 36 3.06 -13.69 -12.06
C ASN A 36 3.95 -13.00 -13.11
N ASN A 37 3.65 -11.74 -13.44
CA ASN A 37 4.42 -10.92 -14.39
C ASN A 37 4.90 -9.68 -13.66
N VAL A 38 6.20 -9.61 -13.40
CA VAL A 38 6.92 -8.47 -12.78
C VAL A 38 6.87 -7.26 -13.72
N LYS A 39 5.67 -6.72 -13.95
CA LYS A 39 5.53 -5.42 -14.60
C LYS A 39 5.77 -4.42 -13.48
N MET A 40 7.02 -3.96 -13.38
CA MET A 40 7.36 -2.84 -12.51
C MET A 40 6.32 -1.73 -12.73
N LEU A 41 5.59 -1.41 -11.68
CA LEU A 41 4.70 -0.25 -11.73
C LEU A 41 5.59 1.00 -11.91
N PRO A 42 5.19 1.93 -12.77
CA PRO A 42 5.93 3.17 -12.92
C PRO A 42 5.94 3.91 -11.57
N ASP A 43 7.00 4.68 -11.35
CA ASP A 43 7.10 5.54 -10.17
C ASP A 43 5.89 6.49 -10.11
N ASN A 44 5.14 6.45 -9.00
CA ASN A 44 3.94 7.28 -8.83
C ASN A 44 4.20 8.57 -8.04
N PHE A 45 5.43 8.82 -7.58
CA PHE A 45 5.72 9.86 -6.58
C PHE A 45 5.16 11.23 -6.96
N GLU A 46 5.48 11.74 -8.16
CA GLU A 46 5.01 13.04 -8.64
C GLU A 46 3.48 13.13 -8.72
N LEU A 47 2.83 12.02 -9.11
CA LEU A 47 1.38 11.94 -9.18
C LEU A 47 0.74 11.95 -7.79
N ALA A 48 1.32 11.21 -6.84
CA ALA A 48 0.89 11.19 -5.45
C ALA A 48 1.07 12.56 -4.79
N TRP A 49 2.20 13.22 -5.03
CA TRP A 49 2.49 14.56 -4.54
C TRP A 49 1.48 15.60 -5.05
N THR A 50 1.18 15.56 -6.35
CA THR A 50 0.18 16.45 -6.95
C THR A 50 -1.21 16.23 -6.35
N ARG A 51 -1.61 14.97 -6.14
CA ARG A 51 -2.90 14.63 -5.51
C ARG A 51 -2.97 15.13 -4.08
N LEU A 52 -1.90 14.98 -3.30
CA LEU A 52 -1.83 15.50 -1.94
C LEU A 52 -2.08 17.01 -1.89
N GLN A 53 -1.35 17.78 -2.71
CA GLN A 53 -1.53 19.24 -2.77
C GLN A 53 -2.94 19.65 -3.20
N GLN A 54 -3.56 18.92 -4.12
CA GLN A 54 -4.94 19.17 -4.54
C GLN A 54 -5.92 18.92 -3.40
N THR A 55 -5.76 17.82 -2.67
CA THR A 55 -6.58 17.49 -1.51
C THR A 55 -6.44 18.52 -0.40
N GLU A 56 -5.22 18.93 -0.06
CA GLU A 56 -4.97 19.99 0.94
C GLU A 56 -5.68 21.30 0.55
N ARG A 57 -5.57 21.70 -0.72
CA ARG A 57 -6.26 22.90 -1.24
C ARG A 57 -7.78 22.77 -1.21
N ALA A 58 -8.33 21.59 -1.50
CA ALA A 58 -9.76 21.35 -1.46
C ALA A 58 -10.30 21.44 -0.03
N MET A 59 -9.59 20.83 0.93
CA MET A 59 -9.93 20.91 2.36
C MET A 59 -9.86 22.33 2.92
N LEU A 60 -8.92 23.15 2.45
CA LEU A 60 -8.84 24.56 2.85
C LEU A 60 -9.94 25.44 2.24
N LYS A 61 -10.50 25.05 1.09
CA LYS A 61 -11.54 25.82 0.37
C LYS A 61 -12.96 25.48 0.80
N ASN A 62 -13.19 24.25 1.25
CA ASN A 62 -14.38 23.84 1.96
C ASN A 62 -13.99 23.46 3.39
N PRO A 63 -13.69 24.46 4.26
CA PRO A 63 -13.86 24.23 5.67
C PRO A 63 -15.38 24.08 5.86
N ASP A 64 -15.84 22.91 6.28
CA ASP A 64 -17.23 22.80 6.75
C ASP A 64 -17.56 23.90 7.79
#